data_AF-Q12TM6-F1
#
_entry.id   AF-Q12TM6-F1
#
_cell.length_a   1.000
_cell.length_b   1.000
_cell.length_c   1.000
_cell.angle_alpha   90.00
_cell.angle_beta   90.00
_cell.angle_gamma   90.00
#
_symmetry.space_group_name_H-M   'P 1'
#
loop_
_entity.id
_entity.type
_entity.pdbx_description
1 polymer ?
#
loop_
_entity_poly.entity_id
_entity_poly.type
_entity_poly.pdbx_seq_one_letter_code
_entity_poly.pdbx_strand_id
1 'polypeptide(L)'
;MGSSAKPYYKQHNHRTFAEIIAEDLILTLSIDNSSTIQTVDPIAISHKEQTRIAIDTYLDKCIAGRYSYQLHTTWEPVEGYPLKSSISVGIKPQIDAVKQSSRVTLPTNNRPSKSYLLGTINDTTLTTHINSSNTTKFGTYYDGFNKTIDAAALSSAQMIPHTAYPFEFNNTITITEQDMIRANQKNIANYLKNSMSEEINDTVSQMATTNDINKIRQLRDEKIESIYNKINKGYVDITLSIW
;
A
#
# COMPACT_ATOMS: atom_id res chain seq x y z
N MET A 1 -10.19 -37.31 -9.24
CA MET A 1 -9.48 -36.04 -8.95
C MET A 1 -10.03 -34.97 -9.88
N GLY A 2 -10.99 -34.19 -9.41
CA GLY A 2 -11.66 -33.20 -10.22
C GLY A 2 -12.61 -32.37 -9.35
N SER A 3 -12.83 -31.12 -9.76
CA SER A 3 -13.86 -30.21 -9.25
C SER A 3 -13.49 -29.17 -8.16
N SER A 4 -12.30 -28.56 -8.21
CA SER A 4 -12.10 -27.24 -7.56
C SER A 4 -11.93 -26.08 -8.55
N ALA A 5 -11.49 -26.33 -9.80
CA ALA A 5 -11.26 -25.28 -10.79
C ALA A 5 -12.54 -24.80 -11.52
N LYS A 6 -13.55 -25.67 -11.71
CA LYS A 6 -14.76 -25.35 -12.48
C LYS A 6 -15.59 -24.14 -11.96
N PRO A 7 -15.73 -23.91 -10.64
CA PRO A 7 -16.43 -22.74 -10.11
C PRO A 7 -15.69 -21.43 -10.42
N TYR A 8 -14.37 -21.40 -10.22
CA TYR A 8 -13.52 -20.21 -10.44
C TYR A 8 -13.58 -19.75 -11.90
N TYR A 9 -13.37 -20.66 -12.85
CA TYR A 9 -13.47 -20.32 -14.28
C TYR A 9 -14.86 -19.79 -14.66
N LYS A 10 -15.95 -20.38 -14.15
CA LYS A 10 -17.31 -19.86 -14.40
C LYS A 10 -17.53 -18.46 -13.82
N GLN A 11 -16.92 -18.17 -12.67
CA GLN A 11 -17.09 -16.91 -11.95
C GLN A 11 -16.29 -15.75 -12.57
N HIS A 12 -15.18 -16.03 -13.26
CA HIS A 12 -14.29 -15.01 -13.85
C HIS A 12 -14.36 -14.93 -15.39
N ASN A 13 -15.29 -15.61 -16.05
CA ASN A 13 -15.45 -15.60 -17.52
C ASN A 13 -15.61 -14.20 -18.15
N HIS A 14 -15.97 -13.19 -17.35
CA HIS A 14 -16.17 -11.80 -17.77
C HIS A 14 -15.09 -10.85 -17.23
N ARG A 15 -14.12 -11.34 -16.45
CA ARG A 15 -13.05 -10.53 -15.85
C ARG A 15 -11.78 -10.59 -16.69
N THR A 16 -11.10 -9.45 -16.80
CA THR A 16 -9.79 -9.32 -17.41
C THR A 16 -8.69 -9.86 -16.48
N PHE A 17 -7.53 -10.24 -17.03
CA PHE A 17 -6.36 -10.64 -16.23
C PHE A 17 -5.94 -9.57 -15.22
N ALA A 18 -6.07 -8.30 -15.61
CA ALA A 18 -5.80 -7.19 -14.72
C ALA A 18 -6.69 -7.24 -13.46
N GLU A 19 -7.99 -7.50 -13.63
CA GLU A 19 -8.95 -7.58 -12.51
C GLU A 19 -8.68 -8.78 -11.59
N ILE A 20 -8.36 -9.94 -12.17
CA ILE A 20 -8.01 -11.15 -11.40
C ILE A 20 -6.75 -10.91 -10.56
N ILE A 21 -5.71 -10.30 -11.16
CA ILE A 21 -4.47 -9.97 -10.44
C ILE A 21 -4.73 -8.90 -9.36
N ALA A 22 -5.53 -7.87 -9.66
CA ALA A 22 -5.88 -6.83 -8.70
C ALA A 22 -6.59 -7.42 -7.46
N GLU A 23 -7.56 -8.31 -7.69
CA GLU A 23 -8.29 -9.02 -6.65
C GLU A 23 -7.35 -9.93 -5.83
N ASP A 24 -6.49 -10.70 -6.50
CA ASP A 24 -5.54 -11.58 -5.82
C ASP A 24 -4.58 -10.82 -4.91
N LEU A 25 -4.04 -9.69 -5.39
CA LEU A 25 -3.16 -8.85 -4.59
C LEU A 25 -3.86 -8.27 -3.35
N ILE A 26 -5.14 -7.95 -3.47
CA ILE A 26 -5.94 -7.43 -2.35
C ILE A 26 -6.23 -8.52 -1.33
N LEU A 27 -6.62 -9.72 -1.78
CA LEU A 27 -6.99 -10.82 -0.90
C LEU A 27 -5.78 -11.50 -0.24
N THR A 28 -4.62 -11.50 -0.88
CA THR A 28 -3.44 -12.26 -0.46
C THR A 28 -2.39 -11.42 0.28
N LEU A 29 -2.79 -10.24 0.79
CA LEU A 29 -1.93 -9.44 1.66
C LEU A 29 -1.41 -10.28 2.82
N SER A 30 -0.13 -10.08 3.13
CA SER A 30 0.63 -10.83 4.14
C SER A 30 1.64 -9.96 4.85
N ILE A 31 1.86 -10.24 6.13
CA ILE A 31 2.95 -9.63 6.91
C ILE A 31 4.12 -10.59 6.86
N ASP A 32 5.22 -10.11 6.28
CA ASP A 32 6.49 -10.84 6.22
C ASP A 32 7.32 -10.47 7.45
N ASN A 33 7.11 -11.22 8.54
CA ASN A 33 8.02 -11.19 9.68
C ASN A 33 9.14 -12.18 9.37
N SER A 34 10.40 -11.80 9.57
CA SER A 34 11.68 -12.42 9.16
C SER A 34 11.91 -13.93 9.40
N SER A 35 10.89 -14.69 9.77
CA SER A 35 10.86 -16.16 9.88
C SER A 35 9.51 -16.83 9.55
N THR A 36 8.43 -16.08 9.31
CA THR A 36 7.08 -16.62 9.05
C THR A 36 6.24 -15.68 8.18
N ILE A 37 5.72 -16.19 7.05
CA ILE A 37 4.67 -15.52 6.28
C ILE A 37 3.35 -15.76 7.00
N GLN A 38 2.84 -14.74 7.68
CA GLN A 38 1.51 -14.81 8.27
C GLN A 38 0.52 -14.49 7.14
N THR A 39 -0.04 -15.54 6.53
CA THR A 39 -1.12 -15.36 5.54
C THR A 39 -2.36 -14.94 6.27
N VAL A 40 -2.97 -13.88 5.78
CA VAL A 40 -3.86 -13.10 6.62
C VAL A 40 -5.33 -13.45 6.40
N ASP A 41 -5.63 -14.17 5.32
CA ASP A 41 -6.88 -14.89 5.10
C ASP A 41 -6.58 -16.36 4.72
N PRO A 42 -7.04 -17.37 5.48
CA PRO A 42 -6.87 -18.79 5.14
C PRO A 42 -7.46 -19.15 3.76
N ILE A 43 -8.52 -18.47 3.33
CA ILE A 43 -9.16 -18.66 2.02
C ILE A 43 -8.26 -18.10 0.90
N ALA A 44 -7.46 -17.08 1.20
CA ALA A 44 -6.57 -16.45 0.22
C ALA A 44 -5.47 -17.39 -0.28
N ILE A 45 -5.07 -18.42 0.47
CA ILE A 45 -4.10 -19.43 -0.01
C ILE A 45 -4.68 -20.18 -1.21
N SER A 46 -5.92 -20.64 -1.09
CA SER A 46 -6.60 -21.36 -2.18
C SER A 46 -6.88 -20.44 -3.37
N HIS A 47 -7.25 -19.18 -3.10
CA HIS A 47 -7.44 -18.17 -4.14
C HIS A 47 -6.15 -17.92 -4.93
N LYS A 48 -5.02 -17.70 -4.23
CA LYS A 48 -3.71 -17.45 -4.84
C LYS A 48 -3.29 -18.55 -5.81
N GLU A 49 -3.46 -19.80 -5.39
CA GLU A 49 -3.11 -20.93 -6.24
C GLU A 49 -4.03 -21.05 -7.46
N GLN A 50 -5.33 -20.79 -7.30
CA GLN A 50 -6.28 -20.79 -8.42
C GLN A 50 -5.98 -19.66 -9.42
N THR A 51 -5.70 -18.45 -8.93
CA THR A 51 -5.25 -17.33 -9.75
C THR A 51 -3.99 -17.68 -10.54
N ARG A 52 -2.98 -18.24 -9.85
CA ARG A 52 -1.72 -18.66 -10.46
C ARG A 52 -1.95 -19.66 -11.59
N ILE A 53 -2.72 -20.73 -11.34
CA ILE A 53 -3.02 -21.77 -12.34
C ILE A 53 -3.75 -21.17 -13.55
N ALA A 54 -4.72 -20.27 -13.33
CA ALA A 54 -5.47 -19.64 -14.41
C ALA A 54 -4.58 -18.77 -15.32
N ILE A 55 -3.67 -17.99 -14.72
CA ILE A 55 -2.70 -17.18 -15.46
C ILE A 55 -1.70 -18.06 -16.20
N ASP A 56 -1.16 -19.09 -15.55
CA ASP A 56 -0.16 -19.99 -16.11
C ASP A 56 -0.73 -20.73 -17.33
N THR A 57 -1.92 -21.33 -17.18
CA THR A 57 -2.61 -22.04 -18.25
C THR A 57 -2.86 -21.15 -19.47
N TYR A 58 -3.19 -19.88 -19.25
CA TYR A 58 -3.43 -18.94 -20.33
C TYR A 58 -2.14 -18.53 -21.04
N LEU A 59 -1.09 -18.17 -20.29
CA LEU A 59 0.19 -17.76 -20.85
C LEU A 59 0.84 -18.91 -21.63
N ASP A 60 0.82 -20.13 -21.09
CA ASP A 60 1.29 -21.35 -21.77
C ASP A 60 0.57 -21.57 -23.11
N LYS A 61 -0.76 -21.37 -23.14
CA LYS A 61 -1.54 -21.48 -24.37
C LYS A 61 -1.18 -20.39 -25.39
N CYS A 62 -0.91 -19.16 -24.93
CA CYS A 62 -0.54 -18.05 -25.80
C CYS A 62 0.85 -18.21 -26.41
N ILE A 63 1.83 -18.67 -25.64
CA ILE A 63 3.21 -18.84 -26.10
C ILE A 63 3.47 -20.20 -26.76
N ALA A 64 2.58 -21.18 -26.56
CA ALA A 64 2.66 -22.53 -27.11
C ALA A 64 4.01 -23.21 -26.87
N GLY A 65 4.60 -23.00 -25.68
CA GLY A 65 5.89 -23.56 -25.28
C GLY A 65 7.12 -23.02 -26.01
N ARG A 66 6.98 -21.92 -26.79
CA ARG A 66 8.10 -21.35 -27.57
C ARG A 66 9.08 -20.52 -26.75
N TYR A 67 8.61 -20.01 -25.62
CA TYR A 67 9.37 -19.11 -24.76
C TYR A 67 9.18 -19.52 -23.31
N SER A 68 10.17 -19.21 -22.50
CA SER A 68 10.03 -19.17 -21.05
C SER A 68 9.52 -17.79 -20.62
N TYR A 69 8.83 -17.72 -19.49
CA TYR A 69 8.31 -16.45 -18.99
C TYR A 69 8.30 -16.37 -17.47
N GLN A 70 8.23 -15.11 -17.01
CA GLN A 70 7.79 -14.77 -15.66
C GLN A 70 6.78 -13.62 -15.74
N LEU A 71 5.59 -13.84 -15.19
CA LEU A 71 4.72 -12.72 -14.81
C LEU A 71 4.94 -12.44 -13.32
N HIS A 72 5.35 -11.23 -12.97
CA HIS A 72 5.58 -10.85 -11.58
C HIS A 72 4.99 -9.48 -11.25
N THR A 73 4.40 -9.38 -10.08
CA THR A 73 4.04 -8.10 -9.47
C THR A 73 4.02 -8.21 -7.94
N THR A 74 4.28 -7.09 -7.28
CA THR A 74 4.29 -6.95 -5.82
C THR A 74 3.55 -5.67 -5.47
N TRP A 75 2.60 -5.75 -4.54
CA TRP A 75 1.89 -4.61 -4.02
C TRP A 75 2.24 -4.38 -2.55
N GLU A 76 2.62 -3.15 -2.25
CA GLU A 76 2.89 -2.66 -0.90
C GLU A 76 1.92 -1.49 -0.64
N PRO A 77 0.84 -1.69 0.14
CA PRO A 77 -0.11 -0.62 0.46
C PRO A 77 0.57 0.61 1.09
N VAL A 78 1.59 0.37 1.92
CA VAL A 78 2.43 1.38 2.54
C VAL A 78 3.89 1.03 2.25
N GLU A 79 4.60 1.94 1.60
CA GLU A 79 5.97 1.74 1.15
C GLU A 79 6.91 1.43 2.32
N GLY A 80 7.62 0.30 2.23
CA GLY A 80 8.57 -0.16 3.25
C GLY A 80 7.94 -0.71 4.54
N TYR A 81 6.60 -0.71 4.65
CA TYR A 81 5.88 -1.37 5.73
C TYR A 81 5.79 -2.88 5.42
N PRO A 82 5.90 -3.80 6.40
CA PRO A 82 5.98 -5.24 6.14
C PRO A 82 4.72 -5.89 5.55
N LEU A 83 3.61 -5.16 5.43
CA LEU A 83 2.39 -5.65 4.78
C LEU A 83 2.52 -5.55 3.26
N LYS A 84 2.52 -6.71 2.58
CA LYS A 84 2.63 -6.79 1.12
C LYS A 84 1.93 -8.03 0.57
N SER A 85 1.60 -7.98 -0.72
CA SER A 85 1.18 -9.15 -1.50
C SER A 85 2.00 -9.24 -2.77
N SER A 86 2.11 -10.44 -3.32
CA SER A 86 2.81 -10.64 -4.58
C SER A 86 2.25 -11.84 -5.31
N ILE A 87 2.31 -11.76 -6.62
CA ILE A 87 2.05 -12.88 -7.51
C ILE A 87 3.26 -13.06 -8.43
N SER A 88 3.65 -14.32 -8.59
CA SER A 88 4.71 -14.74 -9.51
C SER A 88 4.23 -16.00 -10.22
N VAL A 89 4.19 -15.96 -11.54
CA VAL A 89 3.77 -17.06 -12.40
C VAL A 89 4.87 -17.33 -13.42
N GLY A 90 5.13 -18.60 -13.73
CA GLY A 90 6.27 -19.02 -14.55
C GLY A 90 7.57 -19.15 -13.74
N ILE A 91 8.70 -19.12 -14.44
CA ILE A 91 10.03 -19.36 -13.88
C ILE A 91 10.81 -18.06 -13.73
N LYS A 92 11.87 -18.04 -12.91
CA LYS A 92 12.67 -16.83 -12.69
C LYS A 92 13.39 -16.41 -13.99
N PRO A 93 13.35 -15.13 -14.39
CA PRO A 93 13.89 -14.66 -15.66
C PRO A 93 15.41 -14.69 -15.69
N GLN A 94 15.94 -14.93 -16.88
CA GLN A 94 17.35 -14.69 -17.20
C GLN A 94 17.64 -13.17 -17.28
N ILE A 95 18.91 -12.80 -17.20
CA ILE A 95 19.34 -11.39 -17.15
C ILE A 95 18.92 -10.61 -18.41
N ASP A 96 18.87 -11.30 -19.54
CA ASP A 96 18.58 -10.78 -20.89
C ASP A 96 17.11 -10.94 -21.32
N ALA A 97 16.21 -11.36 -20.42
CA ALA A 97 14.80 -11.48 -20.72
C ALA A 97 14.19 -10.13 -21.15
N VAL A 98 13.36 -10.16 -22.20
CA VAL A 98 12.60 -9.00 -22.65
C VAL A 98 11.50 -8.71 -21.65
N LYS A 99 11.41 -7.46 -21.19
CA LYS A 99 10.44 -7.04 -20.16
C LYS A 99 9.40 -6.10 -20.74
N GLN A 100 8.14 -6.38 -20.43
CA GLN A 100 7.03 -5.47 -20.68
C GLN A 100 6.26 -5.26 -19.38
N SER A 101 6.00 -4.00 -19.03
CA SER A 101 5.25 -3.64 -17.84
C SER A 101 3.96 -2.93 -18.19
N SER A 102 2.92 -3.16 -17.40
CA SER A 102 1.64 -2.46 -17.50
C SER A 102 1.10 -2.12 -16.12
N ARG A 103 0.47 -0.97 -16.00
CA ARG A 103 -0.11 -0.50 -14.74
C ARG A 103 -1.53 -1.02 -14.57
N VAL A 104 -1.80 -1.61 -13.42
CA VAL A 104 -3.13 -2.06 -13.03
C VAL A 104 -3.59 -1.29 -11.80
N THR A 105 -4.77 -0.71 -11.92
CA THR A 105 -5.44 -0.01 -10.82
C THR A 105 -6.06 -1.03 -9.87
N LEU A 106 -5.83 -0.87 -8.57
CA LEU A 106 -6.39 -1.75 -7.55
C LEU A 106 -7.79 -1.27 -7.12
N PRO A 107 -8.77 -2.20 -6.97
CA PRO A 107 -10.14 -1.87 -6.55
C PRO A 107 -10.22 -1.62 -5.04
N THR A 108 -9.58 -0.55 -4.59
CA THR A 108 -9.60 -0.10 -3.20
C THR A 108 -10.75 0.89 -2.97
N ASN A 109 -11.61 0.64 -1.98
CA ASN A 109 -12.78 1.49 -1.70
C ASN A 109 -12.43 2.85 -1.06
N ASN A 110 -11.31 2.91 -0.33
CA ASN A 110 -10.87 4.10 0.40
C ASN A 110 -9.45 4.45 -0.04
N ARG A 111 -9.29 5.53 -0.83
CA ARG A 111 -7.97 6.08 -1.16
C ARG A 111 -7.67 7.28 -0.30
N PRO A 112 -6.43 7.44 0.19
CA PRO A 112 -6.03 8.67 0.85
C PRO A 112 -6.31 9.87 -0.06
N SER A 113 -6.96 10.90 0.49
CA SER A 113 -7.16 12.16 -0.20
C SER A 113 -6.05 13.14 0.17
N LYS A 114 -5.31 13.64 -0.82
CA LYS A 114 -4.28 14.66 -0.57
C LYS A 114 -4.87 15.93 0.05
N SER A 115 -6.08 16.34 -0.33
CA SER A 115 -6.74 17.51 0.26
C SER A 115 -7.09 17.30 1.73
N TYR A 116 -7.43 16.06 2.12
CA TYR A 116 -7.66 15.70 3.52
C TYR A 116 -6.35 15.82 4.33
N LEU A 117 -5.23 15.35 3.79
CA LEU A 117 -3.91 15.49 4.43
C LEU A 117 -3.50 16.97 4.57
N LEU A 118 -3.68 17.78 3.53
CA LEU A 118 -3.42 19.23 3.56
C LEU A 118 -4.25 19.96 4.63
N GLY A 119 -5.43 19.45 4.97
CA GLY A 119 -6.28 19.99 6.02
C GLY A 119 -5.66 19.95 7.42
N THR A 120 -4.70 19.06 7.66
CA THR A 120 -4.07 18.86 8.99
C THR A 120 -3.07 19.95 9.38
N ILE A 121 -2.48 20.65 8.41
CA ILE A 121 -1.58 21.79 8.60
C ILE A 121 -1.88 22.86 7.52
N ASN A 122 -3.04 23.49 7.65
CA ASN A 122 -3.56 24.42 6.64
C ASN A 122 -2.93 25.82 6.71
N ASP A 123 -3.27 26.65 5.73
CA ASP A 123 -2.78 28.03 5.59
C ASP A 123 -3.11 28.92 6.79
N THR A 124 -4.24 28.68 7.47
CA THR A 124 -4.60 29.41 8.69
C THR A 124 -3.58 29.11 9.79
N THR A 125 -3.24 27.85 10.01
CA THR A 125 -2.19 27.46 10.97
C THR A 125 -0.85 28.10 10.63
N LEU A 126 -0.46 28.12 9.35
CA LEU A 126 0.81 28.72 8.95
C LEU A 126 0.85 30.24 9.19
N THR A 127 -0.20 30.95 8.77
CA THR A 127 -0.29 32.41 8.85
C THR A 127 -0.47 32.92 10.28
N THR A 128 -1.20 32.20 11.14
CA THR A 128 -1.32 32.53 12.56
C THR A 128 0.01 32.48 13.30
N HIS A 129 0.87 31.52 12.96
CA HIS A 129 2.10 31.25 13.71
C HIS A 129 3.37 31.83 13.08
N ILE A 130 3.32 32.41 11.88
CA ILE A 130 4.51 32.90 11.17
C ILE A 130 5.36 33.90 11.96
N ASN A 131 4.69 34.77 12.73
CA ASN A 131 5.35 35.79 13.55
C ASN A 131 5.61 35.33 15.01
N SER A 132 5.34 34.05 15.32
CA SER A 132 5.60 33.50 16.64
C SER A 132 7.07 33.09 16.80
N SER A 133 7.48 32.75 18.03
CA SER A 133 8.84 32.29 18.31
C SER A 133 9.18 31.02 17.50
N ASN A 134 10.46 30.81 17.18
CA ASN A 134 10.88 29.59 16.47
C ASN A 134 10.47 28.31 17.22
N THR A 135 10.50 28.31 18.55
CA THR A 135 10.03 27.18 19.37
C THR A 135 8.54 26.93 19.21
N THR A 136 7.73 27.99 19.16
CA THR A 136 6.28 27.90 18.91
C THR A 136 6.01 27.38 17.51
N LYS A 137 6.66 27.95 16.49
CA LYS A 137 6.56 27.48 15.10
C LYS A 137 6.90 26.00 14.98
N PHE A 138 8.03 25.58 15.56
CA PHE A 138 8.47 24.20 15.55
C PHE A 138 7.40 23.27 16.15
N GLY A 139 6.94 23.56 17.37
CA GLY A 139 5.94 22.73 18.04
C GLY A 139 4.64 22.61 17.26
N THR A 140 4.14 23.73 16.72
CA THR A 140 2.90 23.75 15.92
C THR A 140 3.05 22.98 14.61
N TYR A 141 4.12 23.19 13.86
CA TYR A 141 4.31 22.52 12.57
C TYR A 141 4.61 21.03 12.74
N TYR A 142 5.37 20.66 13.78
CA TYR A 142 5.64 19.27 14.13
C TYR A 142 4.36 18.51 14.50
N ASP A 143 3.49 19.11 15.33
CA ASP A 143 2.17 18.55 15.65
C ASP A 143 1.30 18.43 14.40
N GLY A 144 1.33 19.44 13.52
CA GLY A 144 0.66 19.41 12.22
C GLY A 144 1.07 18.21 11.36
N PHE A 145 2.36 17.95 11.21
CA PHE A 145 2.85 16.78 10.46
C PHE A 145 2.54 15.45 11.14
N ASN A 146 2.56 15.37 12.47
CA ASN A 146 2.13 14.17 13.17
C ASN A 146 0.66 13.86 12.92
N LYS A 147 -0.20 14.90 12.90
CA LYS A 147 -1.60 14.76 12.50
C LYS A 147 -1.74 14.35 11.03
N THR A 148 -0.88 14.85 10.14
CA THR A 148 -0.83 14.36 8.75
C THR A 148 -0.52 12.87 8.69
N ILE A 149 0.48 12.39 9.45
CA ILE A 149 0.81 10.96 9.52
C ILE A 149 -0.35 10.15 10.08
N ASP A 150 -1.02 10.61 11.14
CA ASP A 150 -2.14 9.89 11.74
C ASP A 150 -3.34 9.79 10.77
N ALA A 151 -3.60 10.84 9.99
CA ALA A 151 -4.60 10.87 8.92
C ALA A 151 -4.23 9.96 7.74
N ALA A 152 -2.96 9.96 7.35
CA ALA A 152 -2.37 9.08 6.34
C ALA A 152 -2.49 7.59 6.73
N ALA A 153 -2.15 7.27 7.98
CA ALA A 153 -2.24 5.93 8.53
C ALA A 153 -3.69 5.45 8.61
N LEU A 154 -4.63 6.31 9.01
CA LEU A 154 -6.06 5.98 9.01
C LEU A 154 -6.55 5.65 7.60
N SER A 155 -6.23 6.50 6.63
CA SER A 155 -6.63 6.29 5.24
C SER A 155 -6.08 4.97 4.68
N SER A 156 -4.85 4.62 5.04
CA SER A 156 -4.21 3.35 4.65
C SER A 156 -4.86 2.16 5.35
N ALA A 157 -5.15 2.27 6.64
CA ALA A 157 -5.80 1.22 7.41
C ALA A 157 -7.20 0.90 6.88
N GLN A 158 -7.94 1.92 6.40
CA GLN A 158 -9.25 1.78 5.76
C GLN A 158 -9.18 1.26 4.32
N MET A 159 -8.02 1.39 3.66
CA MET A 159 -7.76 0.85 2.32
C MET A 159 -7.50 -0.66 2.35
N ILE A 160 -6.86 -1.13 3.41
CA ILE A 160 -6.51 -2.54 3.62
C ILE A 160 -7.80 -3.34 3.90
N PRO A 161 -8.12 -4.37 3.09
CA PRO A 161 -9.29 -5.21 3.32
C PRO A 161 -9.29 -5.86 4.70
N HIS A 162 -10.46 -5.91 5.31
CA HIS A 162 -10.70 -6.50 6.63
C HIS A 162 -10.43 -8.01 6.71
N THR A 163 -10.31 -8.68 5.57
CA THR A 163 -9.93 -10.10 5.49
C THR A 163 -8.45 -10.31 5.72
N ALA A 164 -7.62 -9.28 5.59
CA ALA A 164 -6.18 -9.39 5.76
C ALA A 164 -5.75 -9.24 7.24
N TYR A 165 -6.36 -9.96 8.20
CA TYR A 165 -5.94 -9.91 9.63
C TYR A 165 -5.57 -11.24 10.33
N PRO A 166 -4.44 -11.28 11.07
CA PRO A 166 -3.84 -12.52 11.54
C PRO A 166 -4.63 -13.22 12.66
N PHE A 167 -4.46 -14.54 12.72
CA PHE A 167 -5.05 -15.52 13.65
C PHE A 167 -4.97 -15.14 15.15
N GLU A 168 -4.16 -14.17 15.55
CA GLU A 168 -4.05 -13.71 16.96
C GLU A 168 -5.38 -13.17 17.50
N PHE A 169 -6.29 -12.82 16.59
CA PHE A 169 -7.66 -12.41 16.87
C PHE A 169 -8.69 -13.56 16.89
N ASN A 170 -8.31 -14.78 16.50
CA ASN A 170 -9.23 -15.94 16.43
C ASN A 170 -9.62 -16.51 17.80
N ASN A 171 -9.04 -16.03 18.90
CA ASN A 171 -9.38 -16.51 20.24
C ASN A 171 -10.47 -15.69 20.95
N THR A 172 -11.00 -14.64 20.33
CA THR A 172 -12.04 -13.78 20.94
C THR A 172 -13.11 -13.38 19.93
N ILE A 173 -14.35 -13.82 20.18
CA ILE A 173 -15.55 -13.58 19.35
C ILE A 173 -15.98 -12.08 19.34
N THR A 174 -15.25 -11.21 20.03
CA THR A 174 -15.65 -9.82 20.36
C THR A 174 -14.94 -8.73 19.56
N ILE A 175 -14.06 -9.06 18.62
CA ILE A 175 -13.28 -8.05 17.88
C ILE A 175 -14.11 -7.51 16.73
N THR A 176 -14.26 -6.18 16.71
CA THR A 176 -14.99 -5.49 15.65
C THR A 176 -14.05 -5.06 14.53
N GLU A 177 -14.61 -4.84 13.34
CA GLU A 177 -13.92 -4.19 12.20
C GLU A 177 -13.19 -2.90 12.60
N GLN A 178 -13.80 -2.12 13.51
CA GLN A 178 -13.24 -0.87 14.01
C GLN A 178 -12.00 -1.08 14.88
N ASP A 179 -11.94 -2.15 15.67
CA ASP A 179 -10.77 -2.45 16.49
C ASP A 179 -9.57 -2.85 15.63
N MET A 180 -9.85 -3.53 14.52
CA MET A 180 -8.86 -3.94 13.51
C MET A 180 -8.28 -2.72 12.78
N ILE A 181 -9.16 -1.81 12.30
CA ILE A 181 -8.73 -0.54 11.68
C ILE A 181 -7.86 0.27 12.65
N ARG A 182 -8.25 0.37 13.93
CA ARG A 182 -7.47 1.11 14.94
C ARG A 182 -6.09 0.51 15.17
N ALA A 183 -6.00 -0.81 15.25
CA ALA A 183 -4.72 -1.50 15.41
C ALA A 183 -3.79 -1.24 14.21
N ASN A 184 -4.31 -1.34 12.99
CA ASN A 184 -3.55 -1.06 11.77
C ASN A 184 -3.14 0.40 11.67
N GLN A 185 -4.06 1.33 11.95
CA GLN A 185 -3.76 2.76 12.00
C GLN A 185 -2.60 3.02 12.95
N LYS A 186 -2.63 2.47 14.16
CA LYS A 186 -1.56 2.64 15.15
C LYS A 186 -0.23 2.11 14.65
N ASN A 187 -0.20 0.91 14.07
CA ASN A 187 1.03 0.29 13.58
C ASN A 187 1.63 1.05 12.39
N ILE A 188 0.79 1.46 11.44
CA ILE A 188 1.20 2.25 10.27
C ILE A 188 1.68 3.64 10.72
N ALA A 189 0.95 4.31 11.62
CA ALA A 189 1.34 5.61 12.14
C ALA A 189 2.69 5.56 12.86
N ASN A 190 2.92 4.56 13.71
CA ASN A 190 4.20 4.37 14.40
C ASN A 190 5.34 4.14 13.40
N TYR A 191 5.11 3.31 12.38
CA TYR A 191 6.09 3.06 11.33
C TYR A 191 6.42 4.35 10.56
N LEU A 192 5.42 5.10 10.11
CA LEU A 192 5.62 6.36 9.38
C LEU A 192 6.31 7.42 10.24
N LYS A 193 5.90 7.57 11.51
CA LYS A 193 6.55 8.50 12.46
C LYS A 193 8.03 8.16 12.63
N ASN A 194 8.37 6.89 12.79
CA ASN A 194 9.76 6.47 12.95
C ASN A 194 10.56 6.67 11.65
N SER A 195 10.05 6.15 10.53
CA SER A 195 10.74 6.17 9.23
C SER A 195 10.89 7.56 8.62
N MET A 196 10.05 8.53 8.98
CA MET A 196 10.09 9.91 8.48
C MET A 196 10.51 10.94 9.53
N SER A 197 10.89 10.51 10.73
CA SER A 197 11.16 11.39 11.88
C SER A 197 12.22 12.45 11.57
N GLU A 198 13.37 12.04 11.04
CA GLU A 198 14.49 12.92 10.69
C GLU A 198 14.07 13.93 9.61
N GLU A 199 13.49 13.45 8.51
CA GLU A 199 13.05 14.30 7.41
C GLU A 199 11.98 15.34 7.84
N ILE A 200 11.06 14.95 8.73
CA ILE A 200 10.04 15.86 9.27
C ILE A 200 10.69 16.88 10.20
N ASN A 201 11.59 16.45 11.09
CA ASN A 201 12.31 17.35 11.98
C ASN A 201 13.11 18.41 11.19
N ASP A 202 13.78 17.99 10.11
CA ASP A 202 14.53 18.91 9.25
C ASP A 202 13.61 19.90 8.53
N THR A 203 12.49 19.41 7.99
CA THR A 203 11.50 20.25 7.30
C THR A 203 10.91 21.27 8.28
N VAL A 204 10.53 20.83 9.48
CA VAL A 204 9.96 21.68 10.52
C VAL A 204 10.98 22.69 11.03
N SER A 205 12.24 22.31 11.18
CA SER A 205 13.32 23.23 11.56
C SER A 205 13.52 24.34 10.54
N GLN A 206 13.48 24.01 9.24
CA GLN A 206 13.54 25.00 8.16
C GLN A 206 12.30 25.91 8.16
N MET A 207 11.09 25.34 8.33
CA MET A 207 9.86 26.12 8.42
C MET A 207 9.85 27.05 9.65
N ALA A 208 10.40 26.60 10.78
CA ALA A 208 10.45 27.37 12.01
C ALA A 208 11.47 28.50 11.98
N THR A 209 12.53 28.40 11.17
CA THR A 209 13.58 29.42 11.10
C THR A 209 13.33 30.48 10.02
N THR A 210 12.48 30.18 9.04
CA THR A 210 12.05 31.15 8.03
C THR A 210 10.86 31.99 8.49
N ASN A 211 10.73 33.19 7.91
CA ASN A 211 9.56 34.07 8.02
C ASN A 211 8.90 34.31 6.66
N ASP A 212 9.31 33.57 5.61
CA ASP A 212 8.67 33.61 4.29
C ASP A 212 7.53 32.60 4.23
N ILE A 213 6.28 33.08 4.24
CA ILE A 213 5.09 32.24 4.18
C ILE A 213 5.05 31.35 2.94
N ASN A 214 5.56 31.83 1.80
CA ASN A 214 5.55 31.06 0.56
C ASN A 214 6.54 29.90 0.65
N LYS A 215 7.70 30.12 1.28
CA LYS A 215 8.66 29.05 1.55
C LYS A 215 8.11 28.02 2.54
N ILE A 216 7.41 28.46 3.58
CA ILE A 216 6.76 27.57 4.56
C ILE A 216 5.71 26.68 3.86
N ARG A 217 4.86 27.27 3.01
CA ARG A 217 3.86 26.54 2.21
C ARG A 217 4.52 25.51 1.30
N GLN A 218 5.58 25.89 0.59
CA GLN A 218 6.31 24.97 -0.27
C GLN A 218 6.84 23.77 0.52
N LEU A 219 7.55 24.01 1.62
CA LEU A 219 8.11 22.95 2.48
C LEU A 219 7.02 22.02 3.02
N ARG A 220 5.89 22.59 3.44
CA ARG A 220 4.71 21.82 3.85
C ARG A 220 4.21 20.93 2.71
N ASP A 221 3.94 21.51 1.55
CA ASP A 221 3.32 20.80 0.43
C ASP A 221 4.22 19.68 -0.09
N GLU A 222 5.53 19.91 -0.16
CA GLU A 222 6.54 18.91 -0.53
C GLU A 222 6.58 17.76 0.49
N LYS A 223 6.55 18.06 1.79
CA LYS A 223 6.58 17.00 2.81
C LYS A 223 5.27 16.23 2.90
N ILE A 224 4.12 16.88 2.71
CA ILE A 224 2.82 16.20 2.59
C ILE A 224 2.78 15.30 1.35
N GLU A 225 3.34 15.75 0.22
CA GLU A 225 3.47 14.93 -0.98
C GLU A 225 4.31 13.68 -0.74
N SER A 226 5.42 13.81 -0.02
CA SER A 226 6.25 12.66 0.39
C SER A 226 5.47 11.66 1.26
N ILE A 227 4.71 12.14 2.26
CA ILE A 227 3.83 11.30 3.10
C ILE A 227 2.77 10.62 2.24
N TYR A 228 2.13 11.37 1.34
CA TYR A 228 1.09 10.88 0.45
C TYR A 228 1.59 9.75 -0.47
N ASN A 229 2.77 9.91 -1.05
CA ASN A 229 3.34 8.92 -1.97
C ASN A 229 3.74 7.61 -1.29
N LYS A 230 4.04 7.64 0.02
CA LYS A 230 4.29 6.41 0.81
C LYS A 230 3.03 5.57 1.02
N ILE A 231 1.85 6.18 1.03
CA ILE A 231 0.58 5.49 1.35
C ILE A 231 -0.36 5.29 0.17
N ASN A 232 -0.20 6.07 -0.90
CA ASN A 232 -1.13 6.09 -2.03
C ASN A 232 -0.69 5.14 -3.14
N LYS A 233 -0.59 3.85 -2.83
CA LYS A 233 -0.29 2.80 -3.82
C LYS A 233 -1.59 2.17 -4.33
N GLY A 234 -2.50 2.99 -4.87
CA GLY A 234 -3.78 2.53 -5.45
C GLY A 234 -3.65 1.81 -6.80
N TYR A 235 -2.41 1.51 -7.22
CA TYR A 235 -2.07 0.80 -8.44
C TYR A 235 -0.84 -0.06 -8.20
N VAL A 236 -0.61 -1.00 -9.10
CA VAL A 236 0.57 -1.85 -9.15
C VAL A 236 1.07 -1.94 -10.59
N ASP A 237 2.38 -2.06 -10.78
CA ASP A 237 2.95 -2.34 -12.09
C ASP A 237 3.17 -3.86 -12.22
N ILE A 238 2.56 -4.46 -13.23
CA ILE A 238 2.70 -5.88 -13.57
C ILE A 238 3.77 -5.99 -14.64
N THR A 239 4.76 -6.85 -14.42
CA THR A 239 5.85 -7.07 -15.37
C THR A 239 5.82 -8.49 -15.91
N LEU A 240 5.76 -8.62 -17.23
CA LEU A 240 5.96 -9.86 -17.97
C LEU A 240 7.39 -9.86 -18.53
N SER A 241 8.16 -10.88 -18.18
CA SER A 241 9.49 -11.17 -18.73
C SER A 241 9.38 -12.40 -19.64
N ILE A 242 9.97 -12.35 -20.84
CA ILE A 242 9.95 -13.46 -21.82
C ILE A 242 11.36 -13.68 -22.39
N TRP A 243 11.78 -14.93 -22.57
CA TRP A 243 13.06 -15.33 -23.18
C TRP A 243 12.97 -16.69 -23.87
#